data_AF-A0A2L0EXB0-F1
#
_entry.id   AF-A0A2L0EXB0-F1
#
_cell.length_a   1.000
_cell.length_b   1.000
_cell.length_c   1.000
_cell.angle_alpha   90.00
_cell.angle_beta   90.00
_cell.angle_gamma   90.00
#
_symmetry.space_group_name_H-M   'P 1'
#
loop_
_entity.id
_entity.type
_entity.pdbx_description
1 polymer ?
#
loop_
_entity_poly.entity_id
_entity_poly.type
_entity_poly.pdbx_seq_one_letter_code
_entity_poly.pdbx_strand_id
1 'polypeptide(L)'
;MGACSGDVDFPCQFDPWVSRTAARCQEETGCKTNGWLEVGMDDDGCVVEIGMDEPNDEIVACLVAEFGAVRCPCTAGRTIYFFGLGNAGVCPDDRPPPG
;
A
#
# COMPACT_ATOMS: atom_id res chain seq x y z
N MET A 1 -11.40 -12.28 -0.49
CA MET A 1 -9.93 -12.35 -0.32
C MET A 1 -9.40 -13.21 -1.45
N GLY A 2 -8.85 -12.58 -2.48
CA GLY A 2 -8.31 -13.27 -3.65
C GLY A 2 -6.97 -13.92 -3.29
N ALA A 3 -6.79 -15.17 -3.70
CA ALA A 3 -5.49 -15.83 -3.60
C ALA A 3 -4.44 -14.95 -4.29
N CYS A 4 -3.39 -14.54 -3.57
CA CYS A 4 -2.33 -13.75 -4.18
C CYS A 4 -1.73 -14.58 -5.32
N SER A 5 -1.89 -14.11 -6.56
CA SER A 5 -1.70 -14.91 -7.78
C SER A 5 -0.44 -14.53 -8.58
N GLY A 6 0.39 -13.63 -8.05
CA GLY A 6 1.49 -13.03 -8.81
C GLY A 6 2.78 -13.80 -8.83
N ASP A 7 3.58 -13.50 -9.85
CA ASP A 7 5.01 -13.77 -9.92
C ASP A 7 5.73 -13.17 -8.69
N VAL A 8 6.84 -13.78 -8.28
CA VAL A 8 7.69 -13.29 -7.18
C VAL A 8 8.46 -12.07 -7.70
N ASP A 9 7.81 -10.91 -7.71
CA ASP A 9 8.30 -9.72 -8.42
C ASP A 9 9.21 -8.80 -7.59
N PHE A 10 9.37 -9.05 -6.28
CA PHE A 10 10.18 -8.18 -5.42
C PHE A 10 11.16 -8.95 -4.53
N PRO A 11 12.41 -8.48 -4.37
CA PRO A 11 13.28 -8.97 -3.30
C PRO A 11 12.56 -8.71 -1.98
N CYS A 12 12.64 -9.66 -1.04
CA CYS A 12 12.02 -9.77 0.29
C CYS A 12 12.01 -8.49 1.18
N GLN A 13 11.48 -7.39 0.67
CA GLN A 13 11.51 -6.04 1.23
C GLN A 13 10.06 -5.63 1.43
N PHE A 14 9.41 -6.26 2.41
CA PHE A 14 8.00 -6.04 2.72
C PHE A 14 7.69 -4.57 3.04
N ASP A 15 8.43 -3.92 3.95
CA ASP A 15 8.15 -2.52 4.32
C ASP A 15 8.34 -1.53 3.16
N PRO A 16 9.45 -1.59 2.37
CA PRO A 16 9.59 -0.72 1.21
C PRO A 16 8.53 -0.96 0.13
N TRP A 17 8.10 -2.21 -0.07
CA TRP A 17 7.05 -2.53 -1.02
C TRP A 17 5.69 -1.97 -0.59
N VAL A 18 5.29 -2.17 0.67
CA VAL A 18 4.04 -1.60 1.21
C VAL A 18 4.06 -0.07 1.11
N SER A 19 5.17 0.57 1.48
CA SER A 19 5.29 2.02 1.43
C SER A 19 5.15 2.59 0.02
N ARG A 20 5.76 1.94 -0.99
CA ARG A 20 5.65 2.35 -2.40
C ARG A 20 4.25 2.12 -2.96
N THR A 21 3.65 0.98 -2.63
CA THR A 21 2.29 0.64 -3.07
C THR A 21 1.27 1.60 -2.47
N ALA A 22 1.40 1.90 -1.16
CA ALA A 22 0.56 2.87 -0.47
C ALA A 22 0.71 4.28 -1.06
N ALA A 23 1.93 4.75 -1.29
CA ALA A 23 2.18 6.05 -1.92
C ALA A 23 1.55 6.13 -3.32
N ARG A 24 1.78 5.12 -4.16
CA ARG A 24 1.21 5.04 -5.51
C ARG A 24 -0.33 5.05 -5.48
N CYS A 25 -0.94 4.22 -4.64
CA CYS A 25 -2.41 4.19 -4.52
C CYS A 25 -2.97 5.51 -3.99
N GLN A 26 -2.26 6.16 -3.06
CA GLN A 26 -2.63 7.49 -2.59
C GLN A 26 -2.55 8.52 -3.72
N GLU A 27 -1.55 8.45 -4.60
CA GLU A 27 -1.43 9.34 -5.77
C GLU A 27 -2.53 9.10 -6.81
N GLU A 28 -2.78 7.84 -7.17
CA GLU A 28 -3.80 7.46 -8.16
C GLU A 28 -5.23 7.83 -7.70
N THR A 29 -5.46 7.90 -6.39
CA THR A 29 -6.75 8.27 -5.79
C THR A 29 -6.85 9.76 -5.42
N GLY A 30 -5.81 10.53 -5.77
CA GLY A 30 -5.79 11.98 -5.64
C GLY A 30 -5.50 12.49 -4.22
N CYS A 31 -4.78 11.72 -3.40
CA CYS A 31 -4.32 12.11 -2.07
C CYS A 31 -5.44 12.64 -1.18
N LYS A 32 -6.44 11.78 -0.93
CA LYS A 32 -7.62 12.07 -0.10
C LYS A 32 -7.67 11.25 1.20
N THR A 33 -6.87 10.19 1.30
CA THR A 33 -6.89 9.28 2.45
C THR A 33 -6.04 9.82 3.58
N ASN A 34 -6.47 9.64 4.82
CA ASN A 34 -5.72 10.02 6.02
C ASN A 34 -5.50 8.81 6.95
N GLY A 35 -4.71 9.02 8.00
CA GLY A 35 -4.48 8.04 9.05
C GLY A 35 -3.44 6.98 8.72
N TRP A 36 -3.44 5.90 9.49
CA TRP A 36 -2.53 4.79 9.34
C TRP A 36 -3.11 3.70 8.45
N LEU A 37 -2.28 3.15 7.57
CA LEU A 37 -2.42 1.86 6.92
C LEU A 37 -1.62 0.84 7.71
N GLU A 38 -2.18 -0.34 7.88
CA GLU A 38 -1.54 -1.48 8.48
C GLU A 38 -1.71 -2.69 7.57
N VAL A 39 -0.62 -3.39 7.28
CA VAL A 39 -0.61 -4.53 6.37
C VAL A 39 0.07 -5.71 7.05
N GLY A 40 -0.64 -6.84 7.10
CA GLY A 40 -0.16 -8.11 7.62
C GLY A 40 0.03 -9.13 6.51
N MET A 41 1.22 -9.71 6.44
CA MET A 41 1.58 -10.79 5.54
C MET A 41 1.90 -12.05 6.34
N ASP A 42 1.38 -13.19 5.90
CA ASP A 42 1.60 -14.49 6.53
C ASP A 42 2.77 -15.24 5.86
N ASP A 43 3.18 -16.38 6.42
CA ASP A 43 4.35 -17.17 5.98
C ASP A 43 4.21 -17.73 4.57
N ASP A 44 2.99 -17.78 4.02
CA ASP A 44 2.74 -18.15 2.64
C ASP A 44 3.09 -17.02 1.66
N GLY A 45 3.37 -15.82 2.16
CA GLY A 45 3.74 -14.63 1.40
C GLY A 45 2.55 -13.84 0.87
N CYS A 46 1.36 -14.12 1.36
CA CYS A 46 0.14 -13.42 0.99
C CYS A 46 -0.20 -12.36 2.04
N VAL A 47 -0.71 -11.21 1.59
CA VAL A 47 -1.32 -10.25 2.50
C VAL A 47 -2.66 -10.82 2.98
N VAL A 48 -2.79 -10.98 4.29
CA VAL A 48 -3.97 -11.55 4.95
C VAL A 48 -4.76 -10.49 5.74
N GLU A 49 -4.13 -9.37 6.06
CA GLU A 49 -4.73 -8.28 6.84
C GLU A 49 -4.39 -6.92 6.21
N ILE A 50 -5.41 -6.09 6.03
CA ILE A 50 -5.29 -4.68 5.63
C ILE A 50 -6.18 -3.87 6.58
N GLY A 51 -5.58 -3.08 7.45
CA GLY A 51 -6.25 -2.17 8.39
C GLY A 51 -6.04 -0.71 7.98
N MET A 52 -7.07 0.12 8.13
CA MET A 52 -6.98 1.56 7.87
C MET A 52 -7.79 2.34 8.92
N ASP A 53 -7.23 3.43 9.44
CA ASP A 53 -7.95 4.30 10.39
C ASP A 53 -9.10 5.07 9.72
N GLU A 54 -8.82 5.67 8.57
CA GLU A 54 -9.79 6.44 7.78
C GLU A 54 -9.89 5.83 6.37
N PRO A 55 -10.56 4.66 6.22
CA PRO A 55 -10.64 3.96 4.96
C PRO A 55 -11.37 4.81 3.91
N ASN A 56 -10.80 4.87 2.71
CA ASN A 56 -11.41 5.46 1.53
C ASN A 56 -11.63 4.36 0.49
N ASP A 57 -12.82 4.27 -0.11
CA ASP A 57 -13.15 3.16 -1.01
C ASP A 57 -12.21 3.07 -2.23
N GLU A 58 -11.77 4.23 -2.76
CA GLU A 58 -10.87 4.29 -3.92
C GLU A 58 -9.49 3.72 -3.56
N ILE A 59 -8.94 4.09 -2.40
CA ILE A 59 -7.61 3.61 -1.98
C ILE A 59 -7.64 2.16 -1.55
N VAL A 60 -8.71 1.73 -0.86
CA VAL A 60 -8.89 0.34 -0.43
C VAL A 60 -8.95 -0.56 -1.65
N ALA A 61 -9.68 -0.16 -2.69
CA ALA A 61 -9.74 -0.91 -3.94
C ALA A 61 -8.35 -1.04 -4.61
N CYS A 62 -7.58 0.04 -4.66
CA CYS A 62 -6.21 0.02 -5.19
C CYS A 62 -5.28 -0.90 -4.37
N LEU A 63 -5.27 -0.75 -3.04
CA LEU A 63 -4.43 -1.56 -2.15
C LEU A 63 -4.77 -3.04 -2.23
N VAL A 64 -6.06 -3.40 -2.26
CA VAL A 64 -6.48 -4.80 -2.40
C VAL A 64 -6.08 -5.37 -3.75
N ALA A 65 -6.18 -4.59 -4.83
CA ALA A 65 -5.77 -5.03 -6.16
C ALA A 65 -4.25 -5.27 -6.22
N GLU A 66 -3.45 -4.32 -5.75
CA GLU A 66 -1.98 -4.40 -5.78
C GLU A 66 -1.45 -5.48 -4.83
N PHE A 67 -1.93 -5.54 -3.58
CA PHE A 67 -1.49 -6.56 -2.62
C PHE A 67 -1.98 -7.97 -2.98
N GLY A 68 -3.14 -8.10 -3.63
CA GLY A 68 -3.63 -9.37 -4.15
C GLY A 68 -2.95 -9.81 -5.45
N ALA A 69 -2.23 -8.91 -6.13
CA ALA A 69 -1.57 -9.22 -7.40
C ALA A 69 -0.19 -9.86 -7.22
N VAL A 70 0.37 -9.93 -6.00
CA VAL A 70 1.76 -10.38 -5.74
C VAL A 70 1.87 -11.26 -4.52
N ARG A 71 2.85 -12.17 -4.53
CA ARG A 71 3.15 -13.09 -3.43
C ARG A 71 4.64 -13.02 -3.07
N CYS A 72 4.96 -12.84 -1.79
CA CYS A 72 6.34 -12.76 -1.29
C CYS A 72 6.61 -13.79 -0.17
N PRO A 73 6.99 -15.04 -0.49
CA PRO A 73 7.14 -16.12 0.51
C PRO A 73 8.39 -15.99 1.39
N CYS A 74 9.01 -14.82 1.44
CA CYS A 74 10.29 -14.62 2.11
C CYS A 74 10.17 -14.40 3.62
N THR A 75 9.06 -13.82 4.07
CA THR A 75 8.89 -13.32 5.44
C THR A 75 7.41 -13.10 5.73
N ALA A 76 6.93 -13.63 6.86
CA ALA A 76 5.73 -13.09 7.50
C ALA A 76 6.08 -11.76 8.19
N GLY A 77 5.13 -10.85 8.28
CA GLY A 77 5.40 -9.55 8.88
C GLY A 77 4.18 -8.66 8.98
N ARG A 78 4.29 -7.64 9.82
CA ARG A 78 3.31 -6.56 9.94
C ARG A 78 4.04 -5.24 9.74
N THR A 79 3.50 -4.40 8.89
CA THR A 79 4.08 -3.08 8.61
C THR A 79 3.00 -2.02 8.62
N ILE A 80 3.38 -0.80 8.98
CA ILE A 80 2.49 0.34 9.05
C ILE A 80 3.00 1.47 8.17
N TYR A 81 2.07 2.16 7.53
CA TYR A 81 2.35 3.32 6.69
C TYR A 81 1.42 4.46 7.06
N PHE A 82 1.93 5.68 7.14
CA PHE A 82 1.13 6.84 7.50
C PHE A 82 0.82 7.70 6.28
N PHE A 83 -0.46 7.85 5.95
CA PHE A 83 -0.89 8.69 4.83
C PHE A 83 -0.82 10.20 5.16
N GLY A 84 -0.92 10.57 6.44
CA GLY A 84 -1.05 11.97 6.89
C GLY A 84 -2.40 12.25 7.55
N LEU A 85 -2.64 13.50 7.99
CA LEU A 85 -3.84 13.90 8.76
C LEU A 85 -4.61 15.07 8.11
N GLY A 86 -4.31 15.41 6.87
CA GLY A 86 -4.85 16.62 6.23
C GLY A 86 -4.88 16.55 4.70
N ASN A 87 -4.91 15.35 4.15
CA ASN A 87 -5.01 15.12 2.72
C ASN A 87 -6.38 15.57 2.23
N ALA A 88 -6.37 16.58 1.36
CA ALA A 88 -7.56 17.30 0.91
C ALA A 88 -7.84 17.15 -0.59
N GLY A 89 -7.16 16.24 -1.28
CA GLY A 89 -7.40 16.00 -2.71
C GLY A 89 -6.37 16.60 -3.67
N VAL A 90 -5.20 17.00 -3.18
CA VAL A 90 -4.09 17.50 -4.01
C VAL A 90 -2.82 16.80 -3.58
N CYS A 91 -2.31 15.91 -4.42
CA CYS A 91 -1.01 15.32 -4.19
C CYS A 91 0.06 16.41 -4.26
N PRO A 92 1.02 16.45 -3.32
CA PRO A 92 2.18 17.31 -3.49
C PRO A 92 2.80 16.97 -4.86
N ASP A 93 2.96 17.98 -5.71
CA ASP A 93 3.64 17.82 -6.99
C ASP A 93 5.09 17.47 -6.64
N ASP A 94 5.45 16.19 -6.65
CA ASP A 94 6.82 15.72 -6.44
C ASP A 94 7.71 16.08 -7.64
N ARG A 95 7.30 17.02 -8.51
CA ARG A 95 8.22 17.56 -9.49
C ARG A 95 9.31 18.34 -8.74
N PRO A 96 10.59 18.02 -9.00
CA PRO A 96 11.64 18.94 -8.65
C PRO A 96 11.36 20.29 -9.32
N PRO A 97 11.58 21.43 -8.64
CA PRO A 97 11.42 22.73 -9.26
C PRO A 97 12.28 22.80 -10.54
N PRO A 98 11.83 23.50 -11.60
CA PRO A 98 12.70 23.76 -12.74
C PRO A 98 13.91 24.55 -12.21
N GLY A 99 15.09 23.93 -12.28
CA GLY A 99 16.37 24.57 -12.00
C GLY A 99 16.76 25.59 -13.05
#